data_AF-A0A1Q5DC96-F1
#
_entry.id   AF-A0A1Q5DC96-F1
#
_cell.length_a   1.000
_cell.length_b   1.000
_cell.length_c   1.000
_cell.angle_alpha   90.00
_cell.angle_beta   90.00
_cell.angle_gamma   90.00
#
_symmetry.space_group_name_H-M   'P 1'
#
loop_
_entity.id
_entity.type
_entity.pdbx_description
1 polymer ?
#
loop_
_entity_poly.entity_id
_entity_poly.type
_entity_poly.pdbx_seq_one_letter_code
_entity_poly.pdbx_strand_id
1 'polypeptide(L)'
;MPGSASAATGQFRYSYTTEDGYEAVGFLNNPESGRCVNLDAPASVPGAASRAPKNLTDATAIVFLGADCEGDTYYVLPPGKGASDRLLLRSVVFS
;
A
#
# COMPACT_ATOMS: atom_id res chain seq x y z
N MET A 1 16.69 7.31 -22.06
CA MET A 1 15.70 6.28 -22.43
C MET A 1 14.49 6.46 -21.54
N PRO A 2 13.25 6.41 -22.05
CA PRO A 2 12.09 6.32 -21.17
C PRO A 2 12.14 4.90 -20.58
N GLY A 3 12.57 4.78 -19.32
CA GLY A 3 12.53 3.51 -18.62
C GLY A 3 11.08 3.15 -18.41
N SER A 4 10.59 2.16 -19.15
CA SER A 4 9.27 1.57 -18.93
C SER A 4 9.19 1.21 -17.45
N ALA A 5 8.36 1.91 -16.68
CA ALA A 5 7.97 1.43 -15.37
C ALA A 5 7.23 0.12 -15.62
N SER A 6 7.87 -1.02 -15.31
CA SER A 6 7.15 -2.28 -15.25
C SER A 6 6.07 -2.11 -14.20
N ALA A 7 4.81 -2.24 -14.56
CA ALA A 7 3.72 -2.27 -13.59
C ALA A 7 3.55 -3.70 -13.09
N ALA A 8 3.30 -3.85 -11.79
CA ALA A 8 2.81 -5.10 -11.25
C ALA A 8 1.46 -5.44 -11.91
N THR A 9 1.17 -6.72 -12.06
CA THR A 9 -0.11 -7.22 -12.54
C THR A 9 -0.96 -7.70 -11.36
N GLY A 10 -2.21 -7.25 -11.28
CA GLY A 10 -3.17 -7.65 -10.25
C GLY A 10 -3.61 -6.49 -9.38
N GLN A 11 -3.99 -6.80 -8.13
CA GLN A 11 -4.59 -5.81 -7.24
C GLN A 11 -3.97 -5.82 -5.84
N PHE A 12 -3.56 -4.66 -5.35
CA PHE A 12 -3.23 -4.49 -3.94
C PHE A 12 -4.45 -3.93 -3.21
N ARG A 13 -4.88 -4.55 -2.11
CA ARG A 13 -6.03 -4.10 -1.31
C ARG A 13 -5.59 -3.69 0.09
N TYR A 14 -6.30 -2.73 0.66
CA TYR A 14 -6.09 -2.29 2.03
C TYR A 14 -7.40 -1.74 2.60
N SER A 15 -7.55 -1.78 3.92
CA SER A 15 -8.67 -1.15 4.61
C SER A 15 -8.23 0.20 5.18
N TYR A 16 -9.16 1.14 5.31
CA TYR A 16 -8.94 2.43 5.96
C TYR A 16 -10.24 2.93 6.58
N THR A 17 -10.14 3.90 7.48
CA THR A 17 -11.30 4.57 8.09
C THR A 17 -11.52 5.89 7.36
N THR A 18 -12.76 6.16 6.94
CA THR A 18 -13.15 7.42 6.31
C THR A 18 -13.22 8.55 7.34
N GLU A 19 -13.31 9.80 6.89
CA GLU A 19 -13.48 10.95 7.78
C GLU A 19 -14.74 10.86 8.65
N ASP A 20 -15.80 10.23 8.13
CA ASP A 20 -17.05 9.96 8.86
C ASP A 20 -16.96 8.77 9.85
N GLY A 21 -15.79 8.13 9.98
CA GLY A 21 -15.56 7.02 10.90
C GLY A 21 -15.98 5.64 10.39
N TYR A 22 -16.35 5.50 9.11
CA TYR A 22 -16.72 4.22 8.51
C TYR A 22 -15.50 3.46 7.99
N GLU A 23 -15.56 2.12 8.01
CA GLU A 23 -14.53 1.32 7.35
C GLU A 23 -14.79 1.24 5.84
N ALA A 24 -13.75 1.53 5.07
CA ALA A 24 -13.73 1.41 3.63
C ALA A 24 -12.52 0.59 3.16
N VAL A 25 -12.59 0.11 1.92
CA VAL A 25 -11.53 -0.69 1.31
C VAL A 25 -10.99 0.06 0.10
N GLY A 26 -9.69 0.33 0.11
CA GLY A 26 -8.96 0.89 -1.02
C GLY A 26 -8.30 -0.21 -1.85
N PHE A 27 -8.06 0.09 -3.12
CA PHE A 27 -7.40 -0.81 -4.04
C PHE A 27 -6.48 -0.06 -5.01
N LEU A 28 -5.34 -0.67 -5.34
CA LEU A 28 -4.44 -0.25 -6.39
C LEU A 28 -4.47 -1.33 -7.48
N ASN A 29 -4.86 -0.94 -8.70
CA ASN A 29 -4.92 -1.84 -9.85
C ASN A 29 -3.66 -1.68 -10.70
N ASN A 30 -2.95 -2.78 -10.91
CA ASN A 30 -1.70 -2.84 -11.66
C ASN A 30 -0.71 -1.70 -11.30
N PRO A 31 -0.30 -1.57 -10.03
CA PRO A 31 0.52 -0.45 -9.59
C PRO A 31 1.90 -0.44 -10.27
N GLU A 32 2.44 0.75 -10.55
CA GLU A 32 3.79 0.91 -11.11
C GLU A 32 4.86 0.36 -10.14
N SER A 33 5.75 -0.51 -10.62
CA SER A 33 6.89 -0.96 -9.82
C SER A 33 7.97 0.13 -9.73
N GLY A 34 8.71 0.13 -8.62
CA GLY A 34 9.78 1.09 -8.33
C GLY A 34 9.29 2.49 -7.96
N ARG A 35 7.98 2.73 -7.90
CA ARG A 35 7.39 4.02 -7.50
C ARG A 35 6.74 3.92 -6.13
N CYS A 36 7.04 4.89 -5.26
CA CYS A 36 6.32 5.01 -4.01
C CYS A 36 4.90 5.50 -4.25
N VAL A 37 3.93 4.80 -3.68
CA VAL A 37 2.51 5.18 -3.70
C VAL A 37 2.06 5.48 -2.29
N ASN A 38 1.62 6.72 -2.06
CA ASN A 38 0.91 7.10 -0.84
C ASN A 38 -0.53 6.60 -0.92
N LEU A 39 -1.04 6.03 0.17
CA LEU A 39 -2.41 5.58 0.24
C LEU A 39 -3.28 6.80 0.56
N ASP A 40 -3.91 7.39 -0.47
CA ASP A 40 -4.60 8.69 -0.40
C ASP A 40 -5.72 8.77 0.65
N ALA A 41 -6.32 7.63 1.01
CA ALA A 41 -7.45 7.63 1.94
C ALA A 41 -7.06 7.66 3.43
N PRO A 42 -5.92 7.09 3.87
CA PRO A 42 -5.34 7.40 5.18
C PRO A 42 -4.23 8.46 5.20
N ALA A 43 -3.61 8.81 4.08
CA ALA A 43 -2.55 9.82 4.08
C ALA A 43 -3.08 11.26 4.23
N SER A 44 -4.31 11.52 3.78
CA SER A 44 -4.92 12.87 3.78
C SER A 44 -5.38 13.34 5.17
N VAL A 45 -5.65 12.41 6.11
CA VAL A 45 -6.04 12.73 7.48
C VAL A 45 -4.82 12.55 8.40
N PRO A 46 -4.36 13.59 9.11
CA PRO A 46 -3.22 13.48 10.02
C PRO A 46 -3.51 12.45 11.13
N GLY A 47 -2.67 11.41 11.18
CA GLY A 47 -2.81 10.29 12.14
C GLY A 47 -3.60 9.08 11.62
N ALA A 48 -4.21 9.15 10.44
CA ALA A 48 -4.85 8.00 9.83
C ALA A 48 -3.82 7.06 9.17
N ALA A 49 -4.14 5.76 9.19
CA ALA A 49 -3.35 4.71 8.59
C ALA A 49 -4.26 3.68 7.92
N SER A 50 -3.79 3.10 6.82
CA SER A 50 -4.39 1.90 6.27
C SER A 50 -4.06 0.72 7.17
N ARG A 51 -4.79 -0.38 6.99
CA ARG A 51 -4.50 -1.65 7.64
C ARG A 51 -4.94 -2.85 6.81
N ALA A 52 -4.65 -4.05 7.30
CA ALA A 52 -4.97 -5.33 6.66
C ALA A 52 -4.58 -5.38 5.15
N PRO A 53 -3.34 -5.00 4.79
CA PRO A 53 -2.93 -5.02 3.40
C PRO A 53 -2.95 -6.44 2.84
N LYS A 54 -3.41 -6.58 1.60
CA LYS A 54 -3.42 -7.83 0.84
C LYS A 54 -2.77 -7.59 -0.51
N ASN A 55 -1.63 -8.23 -0.72
CA ASN A 55 -0.95 -8.21 -2.01
C ASN A 55 -1.53 -9.31 -2.90
N LEU A 56 -2.47 -8.96 -3.77
CA LEU A 56 -2.99 -9.84 -4.83
C LEU A 56 -2.38 -9.44 -6.19
N THR A 57 -1.18 -8.86 -6.18
CA THR A 57 -0.37 -8.64 -7.38
C THR A 57 0.63 -9.78 -7.56
N ASP A 58 1.27 -9.83 -8.72
CA ASP A 58 2.40 -10.73 -9.02
C ASP A 58 3.75 -10.19 -8.53
N ALA A 59 3.81 -8.94 -8.08
CA ALA A 59 5.00 -8.27 -7.55
C ALA A 59 5.10 -8.37 -6.04
N THR A 60 6.31 -8.19 -5.48
CA THR A 60 6.46 -8.04 -4.03
C THR A 60 6.10 -6.61 -3.63
N ALA A 61 5.24 -6.47 -2.61
CA ALA A 61 4.88 -5.18 -2.05
C ALA A 61 5.70 -4.93 -0.77
N ILE A 62 6.34 -3.78 -0.68
CA ILE A 62 7.03 -3.31 0.53
C ILE A 62 6.22 -2.15 1.07
N VAL A 63 5.66 -2.32 2.27
CA VAL A 63 4.78 -1.33 2.90
C VAL A 63 5.50 -0.62 4.04
N PHE A 64 5.23 0.67 4.21
CA PHE A 64 5.86 1.52 5.21
C PHE A 64 4.81 2.08 6.16
N LEU A 65 5.22 2.28 7.42
CA LEU A 65 4.40 2.96 8.42
C LEU A 65 4.30 4.48 8.13
N GLY A 66 5.34 5.05 7.51
CA GLY A 66 5.41 6.44 7.09
C GLY A 66 4.78 6.68 5.72
N ALA A 67 4.51 7.96 5.43
CA ALA A 67 4.21 8.39 4.08
C ALA A 67 5.51 8.43 3.25
N ASP A 68 5.39 8.57 1.94
CA ASP A 68 6.49 8.80 0.99
C ASP A 68 7.55 7.68 0.98
N CYS A 69 7.19 6.51 1.52
CA CYS A 69 8.06 5.34 1.67
C CYS A 69 9.28 5.65 2.54
N GLU A 70 9.09 6.54 3.50
CA GLU A 70 10.08 6.91 4.50
C GLU A 70 9.88 6.11 5.79
N GLY A 71 10.96 6.02 6.57
CA GLY A 71 11.00 5.41 7.89
C GLY A 71 11.77 4.10 7.94
N ASP A 72 12.29 3.78 9.13
CA ASP A 72 13.13 2.60 9.36
C ASP A 72 12.33 1.29 9.45
N THR A 73 11.01 1.38 9.64
CA THR A 73 10.14 0.21 9.77
C THR A 73 9.34 -0.02 8.49
N TYR A 74 9.59 -1.18 7.86
CA TYR A 74 8.86 -1.64 6.69
C TYR A 74 8.52 -3.13 6.80
N TYR A 75 7.52 -3.55 6.03
CA TYR A 75 7.10 -4.95 5.96
C TYR A 75 7.04 -5.41 4.51
N VAL A 76 7.54 -6.62 4.27
CA VAL A 76 7.54 -7.24 2.94
C VAL A 76 6.34 -8.17 2.83
N LEU A 77 5.51 -7.94 1.82
CA LEU A 77 4.33 -8.73 1.47
C LEU A 77 4.59 -9.42 0.12
N PRO A 78 4.94 -10.72 0.13
CA PRO A 78 5.08 -11.48 -1.11
C PRO A 78 3.76 -11.55 -1.89
N PRO A 79 3.81 -11.86 -3.20
CA PRO A 79 2.63 -12.13 -4.01
C PRO A 79 1.65 -13.11 -3.34
N GLY A 80 0.36 -12.78 -3.36
CA GLY A 80 -0.70 -13.57 -2.76
C GLY A 80 -0.75 -13.56 -1.22
N LYS A 81 0.11 -12.79 -0.54
CA LYS A 81 0.12 -12.68 0.93
C LYS A 81 -0.59 -11.43 1.42
N GLY A 82 -1.10 -11.51 2.64
CA GLY A 82 -1.68 -10.38 3.35
C GLY A 82 -1.21 -10.34 4.79
N ALA A 83 -1.35 -9.17 5.41
CA ALA A 83 -1.16 -8.99 6.84
C ALA A 83 -2.50 -8.79 7.54
N SER A 84 -2.48 -8.89 8.87
CA SER A 84 -3.67 -8.66 9.70
C SER A 84 -3.98 -7.17 9.85
N ASP A 85 -5.15 -6.87 10.42
CA ASP A 85 -5.57 -5.51 10.79
C ASP A 85 -4.63 -4.80 11.78
N ARG A 86 -3.70 -5.53 12.41
CA ARG A 86 -2.70 -4.93 13.31
C ARG A 86 -1.58 -4.22 12.56
N LEU A 87 -1.33 -4.60 11.30
CA LEU A 87 -0.33 -3.91 10.50
C LEU A 87 -0.93 -2.62 9.95
N LEU A 88 -0.45 -1.49 10.48
CA LEU A 88 -0.74 -0.17 9.96
C LEU A 88 0.23 0.16 8.81
N LEU A 89 -0.20 0.94 7.82
CA LEU A 89 0.66 1.39 6.72
C LEU A 89 0.15 2.70 6.12
N ARG A 90 1.04 3.48 5.51
CA ARG A 90 0.69 4.76 4.85
C ARG A 90 1.20 4.85 3.42
N SER A 91 2.27 4.13 3.09
CA SER A 91 2.74 4.03 1.71
C SER A 91 3.20 2.60 1.35
N VAL A 92 3.35 2.36 0.05
CA VAL A 92 3.77 1.08 -0.52
C VAL A 92 4.61 1.29 -1.78
N VAL A 93 5.59 0.42 -2.00
CA VAL A 93 6.33 0.29 -3.26
C VAL A 93 6.26 -1.16 -3.74
N PHE A 94 6.20 -1.34 -5.06
CA PHE A 94 6.16 -2.65 -5.70
C PHE A 94 7.48 -2.92 -6.43
N SER A 95 7.94 -4.17 -6.45
CA SER A 95 9.17 -4.61 -7.16
C SER A 95 8.94 -4.93 -8.63
#